data_AF-A0A7X7A2V5-F1
#
_entry.id   AF-A0A7X7A2V5-F1
#
_cell.length_a   1.000
_cell.length_b   1.000
_cell.length_c   1.000
_cell.angle_alpha   90.00
_cell.angle_beta   90.00
_cell.angle_gamma   90.00
#
_symmetry.space_group_name_H-M   'P 1'
#
loop_
_entity.id
_entity.type
_entity.pdbx_description
1 polymer ?
#
loop_
_entity_poly.entity_id
_entity_poly.type
_entity_poly.pdbx_seq_one_letter_code
_entity_poly.pdbx_strand_id
1 'polypeptide(L)'
;VYMSVGSAVMSPMIFEKSLSMSQNLKIQKGELIKNHYILVVDLAESDWDWDKDGEPPMENPAYYLRYCKTFHRMGGEMQYLTADNRDFLLALYQKLNANG
;
A
#
# COMPACT_ATOMS: atom_id res chain seq x y z
N VAL A 1 2.68 -9.44 3.12
CA VAL A 1 1.81 -8.27 3.41
C VAL A 1 2.69 -7.11 3.80
N TYR A 2 2.46 -5.94 3.19
CA TYR A 2 3.01 -4.66 3.62
C TYR A 2 1.85 -3.76 4.05
N MET A 3 2.00 -3.07 5.17
CA MET A 3 0.99 -2.18 5.71
C MET A 3 1.67 -0.85 6.07
N SER A 4 1.26 0.22 5.37
CA SER A 4 1.61 1.60 5.71
C SER A 4 0.49 2.18 6.54
N VAL A 5 0.78 2.61 7.77
CA VAL A 5 -0.18 3.27 8.65
C VAL A 5 0.35 4.66 9.00
N GLY A 6 -0.44 5.70 8.77
CA GLY A 6 -0.05 7.10 8.95
C GLY A 6 0.21 7.82 7.64
N SER A 7 0.84 9.00 7.71
CA SER A 7 1.10 9.81 6.51
C SER A 7 1.99 9.05 5.52
N ALA A 8 1.40 8.64 4.40
CA ALA A 8 2.04 7.79 3.40
C ALA A 8 3.13 8.51 2.58
N VAL A 9 3.66 9.64 3.05
CA VAL A 9 4.61 10.47 2.30
C VAL A 9 5.98 9.79 2.15
N MET A 10 6.50 9.14 3.20
CA MET A 10 7.82 8.49 3.15
C MET A 10 7.76 6.99 2.90
N SER A 11 6.66 6.34 3.27
CA SER A 11 6.47 4.90 3.19
C SER A 11 6.78 4.30 1.79
N PRO A 12 6.29 4.89 0.67
CA PRO A 12 6.55 4.32 -0.65
C PRO A 12 8.04 4.26 -0.98
N MET A 13 8.81 5.30 -0.68
CA MET A 13 10.24 5.37 -1.03
C MET A 13 11.08 4.34 -0.26
N ILE A 14 10.76 4.13 1.02
CA ILE A 14 11.44 3.13 1.85
C ILE A 14 11.03 1.71 1.42
N PHE A 15 9.75 1.51 1.15
CA PHE A 15 9.25 0.20 0.74
C PHE A 15 9.75 -0.20 -0.64
N GLU A 16 9.79 0.71 -1.61
CA GLU A 16 10.29 0.45 -2.97
C GLU A 16 11.72 -0.10 -2.94
N LYS A 17 12.61 0.55 -2.16
CA LYS A 17 13.99 0.10 -2.00
C LYS A 17 14.05 -1.27 -1.32
N SER A 18 13.27 -1.48 -0.26
CA SER A 18 13.23 -2.73 0.50
C SER A 18 12.74 -3.90 -0.35
N LEU A 19 11.67 -3.69 -1.12
CA LEU A 19 11.13 -4.66 -2.05
C LEU A 19 12.12 -4.95 -3.19
N SER A 20 12.73 -3.92 -3.77
CA SER A 20 13.72 -4.08 -4.84
C SER A 20 14.93 -4.91 -4.39
N MET A 21 15.45 -4.66 -3.18
CA MET A 21 16.54 -5.46 -2.60
C MET A 21 16.13 -6.92 -2.39
N SER A 22 14.93 -7.15 -1.86
CA SER A 22 14.40 -8.50 -1.63
C SER A 22 14.14 -9.24 -2.94
N GLN A 23 13.59 -8.54 -3.94
CA GLN A 23 13.33 -9.04 -5.28
C GLN A 23 14.63 -9.45 -5.97
N ASN A 24 15.70 -8.65 -5.85
CA ASN A 24 17.00 -8.98 -6.42
C ASN A 24 17.57 -10.30 -5.86
N LEU A 25 17.45 -10.54 -4.56
CA LEU A 25 17.86 -11.82 -3.95
C LEU A 25 17.05 -13.01 -4.47
N LYS A 26 15.76 -12.80 -4.77
CA LYS A 26 14.89 -13.84 -5.36
C LYS A 26 15.24 -14.10 -6.82
N ILE A 27 15.48 -13.06 -7.61
CA ILE A 27 15.88 -13.18 -9.02
C ILE A 27 17.18 -13.98 -9.16
N GLN A 28 18.16 -13.77 -8.28
CA GLN A 28 19.40 -14.55 -8.27
C GLN A 28 19.18 -16.05 -8.04
N LYS A 29 18.03 -16.45 -7.49
CA LYS A 29 17.61 -17.84 -7.29
C LYS A 29 16.65 -18.34 -8.38
N GLY A 30 16.40 -17.55 -9.43
CA GLY A 30 15.41 -17.85 -10.46
C GLY A 30 13.96 -17.69 -9.99
N GLU A 31 13.73 -16.98 -8.88
CA GLU A 31 12.42 -16.73 -8.30
C GLU A 31 12.00 -15.26 -8.46
N LEU A 32 10.72 -14.97 -8.27
CA LEU A 32 10.18 -13.61 -8.22
C LEU A 32 9.26 -13.49 -7.00
N ILE A 33 9.31 -12.36 -6.29
CA ILE A 33 8.26 -12.02 -5.33
C ILE A 33 7.01 -11.66 -6.13
N LYS A 34 5.93 -12.39 -5.86
CA LYS A 34 4.62 -12.20 -6.49
C LYS A 34 3.55 -12.30 -5.40
N ASN A 35 2.34 -11.84 -5.73
CA ASN A 35 1.15 -12.00 -4.89
C ASN A 35 1.32 -11.36 -3.50
N HIS A 36 2.09 -10.28 -3.40
CA HIS A 36 2.16 -9.48 -2.19
C HIS A 36 0.96 -8.53 -2.12
N TYR A 37 0.48 -8.31 -0.91
CA TYR A 37 -0.60 -7.37 -0.60
C TYR A 37 -0.03 -6.13 0.07
N ILE A 38 -0.45 -4.96 -0.39
CA ILE A 38 -0.06 -3.63 0.09
C ILE A 38 -1.32 -2.92 0.58
N LEU A 39 -1.37 -2.58 1.86
CA LEU A 39 -2.42 -1.73 2.43
C LEU A 39 -1.84 -0.38 2.83
N VAL A 40 -2.44 0.69 2.34
CA VAL A 40 -2.13 2.07 2.74
C VAL A 40 -3.29 2.61 3.54
N VAL A 41 -3.05 2.89 4.82
CA VAL A 41 -4.02 3.49 5.74
C VAL A 41 -3.61 4.93 6.02
N ASP A 42 -4.45 5.87 5.61
CA ASP A 42 -4.22 7.30 5.77
C ASP A 42 -5.54 8.01 6.12
N LEU A 43 -5.43 9.24 6.64
CA LEU A 43 -6.57 10.10 6.97
C LEU A 43 -7.18 10.78 5.74
N ALA A 44 -6.40 10.92 4.65
CA ALA A 44 -6.88 11.60 3.46
C ALA A 44 -7.95 10.78 2.75
N GLU A 45 -9.11 11.39 2.49
CA GLU A 45 -10.21 10.75 1.77
C GLU A 45 -9.82 10.42 0.32
N SER A 46 -10.17 9.22 -0.11
CA SER A 46 -10.06 8.80 -1.51
C SER A 46 -11.20 7.87 -1.90
N ASP A 47 -11.93 8.27 -2.93
CA ASP A 47 -12.93 7.42 -3.60
C ASP A 47 -12.36 6.78 -4.88
N TRP A 48 -11.03 6.84 -5.08
CA TRP A 48 -10.39 6.36 -6.30
C TRP A 48 -9.87 4.94 -6.14
N ASP A 49 -10.31 4.06 -7.05
CA ASP A 49 -9.83 2.69 -7.10
C ASP A 49 -8.57 2.60 -7.96
N TRP A 50 -7.40 2.57 -7.31
CA TRP A 50 -6.11 2.46 -7.98
C TRP A 50 -5.88 1.10 -8.64
N ASP A 51 -6.53 0.04 -8.16
CA ASP A 51 -6.38 -1.30 -8.73
C ASP A 51 -7.16 -1.43 -10.05
N LYS A 52 -8.36 -0.84 -10.08
CA LYS A 52 -9.25 -0.85 -11.24
C LYS A 52 -8.96 0.25 -12.26
N ASP A 53 -8.81 1.50 -11.79
CA ASP A 53 -8.83 2.69 -12.64
C ASP A 53 -7.41 3.28 -12.88
N GLY A 54 -6.39 2.79 -12.16
CA GLY A 54 -5.00 3.20 -12.34
C GLY A 54 -4.70 4.62 -11.85
N GLU A 55 -3.88 5.39 -12.58
CA GLU A 55 -3.54 6.76 -12.19
C GLU A 55 -4.69 7.73 -12.53
N PRO A 56 -5.22 8.50 -11.55
CA PRO A 56 -6.31 9.45 -11.79
C PRO A 56 -5.87 10.62 -12.69
N PRO A 57 -6.81 11.26 -13.42
CA PRO A 57 -6.55 12.47 -14.20
C PRO A 57 -6.30 13.68 -13.28
N MET A 58 -5.62 14.72 -13.78
CA MET A 58 -5.21 15.89 -12.97
C MET A 58 -6.40 16.68 -12.39
N GLU A 59 -7.55 16.61 -13.04
CA GLU A 59 -8.79 17.26 -12.65
C GLU A 59 -9.48 16.55 -11.47
N ASN A 60 -9.05 15.32 -11.13
CA ASN A 60 -9.58 14.57 -10.00
C ASN A 60 -8.72 14.82 -8.74
N PRO A 61 -9.32 15.16 -7.57
CA PRO A 61 -8.58 15.35 -6.32
C PRO A 61 -7.67 14.18 -5.92
N ALA A 62 -8.02 12.94 -6.28
CA ALA A 62 -7.20 11.76 -6.02
C ALA A 62 -5.82 11.81 -6.69
N TYR A 63 -5.63 12.66 -7.71
CA TYR A 63 -4.32 12.95 -8.31
C TYR A 63 -3.26 13.40 -7.29
N TYR A 64 -3.70 14.10 -6.24
CA TYR A 64 -2.78 14.58 -5.20
C TYR A 64 -2.33 13.48 -4.23
N LEU A 65 -3.00 12.33 -4.21
CA LEU A 65 -2.58 11.13 -3.47
C LEU A 65 -1.50 10.34 -4.24
N ARG A 66 -0.59 11.06 -4.89
CA ARG A 66 0.37 10.52 -5.88
C ARG A 66 1.33 9.49 -5.30
N TYR A 67 1.49 9.44 -3.99
CA TYR A 67 2.26 8.38 -3.34
C TYR A 67 1.67 6.98 -3.64
N CYS A 68 0.36 6.86 -3.89
CA CYS A 68 -0.30 5.62 -4.33
C CYS A 68 0.23 5.12 -5.69
N LYS A 69 0.69 6.02 -6.56
CA LYS A 69 1.33 5.65 -7.83
C LYS A 69 2.57 4.78 -7.60
N THR A 70 3.39 5.14 -6.62
CA THR A 70 4.61 4.39 -6.32
C THR A 70 4.26 2.99 -5.79
N PHE A 71 3.26 2.86 -4.91
CA PHE A 71 2.78 1.55 -4.47
C PHE A 71 2.22 0.70 -5.60
N HIS A 72 1.36 1.27 -6.44
CA HIS A 72 0.75 0.56 -7.57
C HIS A 72 1.81 0.00 -8.54
N ARG A 73 2.89 0.75 -8.78
CA ARG A 73 4.00 0.31 -9.66
C ARG A 73 4.84 -0.83 -9.09
N MET A 74 4.75 -1.12 -7.80
CA MET A 74 5.43 -2.26 -7.17
C MET A 74 4.74 -3.60 -7.47
N GLY A 75 3.60 -3.59 -8.16
CA GLY A 75 2.79 -4.77 -8.45
C GLY A 75 2.18 -5.37 -7.19
N GLY A 76 1.61 -6.56 -7.33
CA GLY A 76 0.78 -7.15 -6.26
C GLY A 76 -0.59 -6.49 -6.18
N GLU A 77 -1.31 -6.77 -5.11
CA GLU A 77 -2.60 -6.15 -4.82
C GLU A 77 -2.38 -4.94 -3.92
N MET A 78 -2.92 -3.79 -4.31
CA MET A 78 -2.82 -2.55 -3.54
C MET A 78 -4.20 -2.05 -3.16
N GLN A 79 -4.37 -1.71 -1.89
CA GLN A 79 -5.61 -1.16 -1.34
C GLN A 79 -5.31 0.12 -0.58
N TYR A 80 -6.16 1.13 -0.76
CA TYR A 80 -6.13 2.37 -0.02
C TYR A 80 -7.34 2.43 0.92
N LEU A 81 -7.09 2.65 2.20
CA LEU A 81 -8.11 2.74 3.23
C LEU A 81 -8.03 4.10 3.91
N THR A 82 -9.10 4.88 3.75
CA THR A 82 -9.29 6.10 4.54
C THR A 82 -9.76 5.70 5.94
N ALA A 83 -8.93 5.90 6.96
CA ALA A 83 -9.30 5.60 8.36
C ALA A 83 -8.43 6.35 9.37
N ASP A 84 -8.97 6.59 10.57
CA ASP A 84 -8.15 6.99 11.71
C ASP A 84 -7.22 5.83 12.11
N ASN A 85 -5.92 6.13 12.26
CA ASN A 85 -4.91 5.11 12.56
C ASN A 85 -5.18 4.38 13.88
N ARG A 86 -5.71 5.08 14.88
CA ARG A 86 -6.05 4.49 16.18
C ARG A 86 -7.19 3.50 16.01
N ASP A 87 -8.26 3.90 15.32
CA ASP A 87 -9.43 3.04 15.11
C ASP A 87 -9.06 1.83 14.26
N PHE A 88 -8.27 2.03 13.20
CA PHE A 88 -7.76 0.95 12.37
C PHE A 88 -6.94 -0.06 13.17
N LEU A 89 -5.95 0.41 13.96
CA LEU A 89 -5.09 -0.48 14.75
C LEU A 89 -5.86 -1.24 15.85
N LEU A 90 -6.83 -0.58 16.50
CA LEU A 90 -7.69 -1.23 17.48
C LEU A 90 -8.56 -2.31 16.85
N ALA A 91 -9.18 -2.01 15.70
CA ALA A 91 -9.99 -2.98 14.97
C ALA A 91 -9.15 -4.17 14.47
N LEU A 92 -7.95 -3.90 13.94
CA LEU A 92 -7.00 -4.94 13.51
C LEU A 92 -6.60 -5.85 14.66
N TYR A 93 -6.22 -5.28 15.81
CA TYR A 93 -5.86 -6.03 17.01
C TYR A 93 -7.00 -6.94 17.50
N GLN A 94 -8.21 -6.39 17.58
CA GLN A 94 -9.40 -7.17 17.98
C GLN A 94 -9.65 -8.34 17.03
N LYS A 95 -9.54 -8.12 15.72
CA LYS A 95 -9.74 -9.17 14.70
C LYS A 95 -8.67 -10.24 14.74
N LEU A 96 -7.40 -9.87 14.96
CA LEU A 96 -6.32 -10.84 15.08
C LEU A 96 -6.45 -11.70 16.34
N ASN A 97 -6.85 -11.12 17.47
CA ASN A 97 -7.04 -11.86 18.71
C ASN A 97 -8.31 -12.71 18.76
N ALA A 98 -9.36 -12.32 18.05
CA ALA A 98 -10.57 -13.13 17.94
C ALA A 98 -10.36 -14.39 17.07
N ASN A 99 -9.31 -14.38 16.25
CA ASN A 99 -9.00 -15.43 15.27
C ASN A 99 -7.70 -16.21 15.61
N GLY A 100 -7.05 -15.93 16.75
CA GLY A 100 -5.84 -16.61 17.24
C GLY A 100 -6.14 -17.51 18.42
#